data_AF-A0A2V8Y5H3-F1
#
_entry.id   AF-A0A2V8Y5H3-F1
#
_cell.length_a   1.000
_cell.length_b   1.000
_cell.length_c   1.000
_cell.angle_alpha   90.00
_cell.angle_beta   90.00
_cell.angle_gamma   90.00
#
_symmetry.space_group_name_H-M   'P 1'
#
loop_
_entity.id
_entity.type
_entity.pdbx_description
1 polymer ?
#
loop_
_entity_poly.entity_id
_entity_poly.type
_entity_poly.pdbx_seq_one_letter_code
_entity_poly.pdbx_strand_id
1 'polypeptide(L)'
;MRLKRLLSLLVLSGLLPISASAHHRFIVRDTEGLDSLQEACEEVGCTVVQSLDGHANHVFLITFPSEADLDDVLPELLNARGVINVERDQAVALVTGLNQTGPVPAGLSDTRPVPYFGASVQDGYVNQPASQIVRVLEAQNTFHVAGSGIVADIDTGVDPNHPALQRVLLPGWHFTRKFRLPCRDCESIYRGGPGPVDCCRPRWES
;
A
#
# COMPACT_ATOMS: atom_id res chain seq x y z
N MET A 1 39.93 36.35 17.28
CA MET A 1 38.66 36.17 18.03
C MET A 1 37.46 35.74 17.16
N ARG A 2 37.46 35.95 15.83
CA ARG A 2 36.33 35.60 14.95
C ARG A 2 36.20 34.10 14.62
N LEU A 3 37.32 33.39 14.45
CA LEU A 3 37.30 31.95 14.13
C LEU A 3 36.81 31.06 15.30
N LYS A 4 37.15 31.41 16.54
CA LYS A 4 36.67 30.70 17.75
C LYS A 4 35.17 30.90 17.99
N ARG A 5 34.61 32.06 17.64
CA ARG A 5 33.16 32.31 17.70
C ARG A 5 32.41 31.56 16.60
N LEU A 6 32.97 31.47 15.38
CA LEU A 6 32.41 30.63 14.32
C LEU A 6 32.41 29.14 14.69
N LEU A 7 33.51 28.63 15.26
CA LEU A 7 33.58 27.23 15.69
C LEU A 7 32.57 26.92 16.81
N SER A 8 32.36 27.85 17.75
CA SER A 8 31.39 27.68 18.84
C SER A 8 29.93 27.67 18.35
N LEU A 9 29.60 28.44 17.30
CA LEU A 9 28.27 28.42 16.68
C LEU A 9 28.03 27.14 15.86
N LEU A 10 29.06 26.62 15.18
CA LEU A 10 28.96 25.37 14.40
C LEU A 10 28.78 24.14 15.31
N VAL A 11 29.44 24.12 16.47
CA VAL A 11 29.30 23.02 17.45
C VAL A 11 27.93 23.04 18.14
N LEU A 12 27.35 24.22 18.39
CA LEU A 12 26.01 24.34 18.99
C LEU A 12 24.87 23.98 18.01
N SER A 13 25.13 24.08 16.70
CA SER A 13 24.16 23.74 15.65
C SER A 13 24.09 22.23 15.34
N GLY A 14 25.12 21.46 15.71
CA GLY A 14 25.22 20.01 15.44
C GLY A 14 24.70 19.10 16.55
N LEU A 15 24.21 19.68 17.66
CA LEU A 15 23.76 18.96 18.86
C LEU A 15 22.24 19.00 19.08
N LEU A 16 21.47 19.52 18.12
CA LEU A 16 20.01 19.34 18.16
C LEU A 16 19.71 17.95 17.61
N PRO A 17 19.35 16.96 18.44
CA PRO A 17 18.72 15.76 17.90
C PRO A 17 17.47 16.25 17.18
N ILE A 18 17.46 16.12 15.86
CA ILE A 18 16.19 16.07 15.12
C ILE A 18 15.62 14.71 15.49
N SER A 19 15.09 14.61 16.71
CA SER A 19 14.21 13.51 17.05
C SER A 19 13.11 13.59 16.00
N ALA A 20 13.04 12.59 15.14
CA ALA A 20 11.80 12.34 14.42
C ALA A 20 10.74 12.10 15.50
N SER A 21 9.99 13.15 15.82
CA SER A 21 8.94 13.10 16.83
C SER A 21 7.89 12.12 16.30
N ALA A 22 7.78 10.97 16.96
CA ALA A 22 6.82 9.94 16.62
C ALA A 22 5.43 10.42 17.05
N HIS A 23 4.74 11.12 16.14
CA HIS A 23 3.38 11.60 16.39
C HIS A 23 2.47 10.43 16.76
N HIS A 24 1.58 10.63 17.72
CA HIS A 24 0.52 9.66 18.00
C HIS A 24 -0.50 9.73 16.89
N ARG A 25 -0.75 8.61 16.22
CA ARG A 25 -1.69 8.51 15.10
C ARG A 25 -2.97 7.81 15.53
N PHE A 26 -4.10 8.39 15.16
CA PHE A 26 -5.42 7.84 15.44
C PHE A 26 -6.29 7.91 14.19
N ILE A 27 -7.19 6.93 14.08
CA ILE A 27 -8.26 6.90 13.09
C ILE A 27 -9.53 7.36 13.80
N VAL A 28 -10.17 8.40 13.27
CA VAL A 28 -11.42 8.96 13.82
C VAL A 28 -12.56 8.66 12.87
N ARG A 29 -13.68 8.22 13.42
CA ARG A 29 -14.95 8.13 12.70
C ARG A 29 -15.81 9.32 13.12
N ASP A 30 -16.28 10.08 12.14
CA ASP A 30 -17.05 11.30 12.35
C ASP A 30 -18.26 11.38 11.41
N THR A 31 -19.46 11.65 11.94
CA THR A 31 -20.70 11.73 11.16
C THR A 31 -20.96 13.09 10.53
N GLU A 32 -20.37 14.16 11.05
CA GLU A 32 -20.50 15.54 10.56
C GLU A 32 -19.43 15.88 9.50
N GLY A 33 -18.35 15.10 9.44
CA GLY A 33 -17.35 15.13 8.38
C GLY A 33 -16.15 16.02 8.67
N LEU A 34 -15.42 16.41 7.61
CA LEU A 34 -14.09 17.01 7.73
C LEU A 34 -14.09 18.33 8.51
N ASP A 35 -15.01 19.24 8.20
CA ASP A 35 -15.01 20.60 8.76
C ASP A 35 -15.24 20.56 10.29
N SER A 36 -16.22 19.78 10.75
CA SER A 36 -16.50 19.58 12.18
C SER A 36 -15.31 18.95 12.91
N LEU A 37 -14.66 17.95 12.29
CA LEU A 37 -13.49 17.32 12.89
C LEU A 37 -12.27 18.25 12.92
N GLN A 38 -12.12 19.15 11.94
CA GLN A 38 -11.06 20.15 11.95
C GLN A 38 -11.23 21.12 13.12
N GLU A 39 -12.44 21.64 13.33
CA GLU A 39 -12.77 22.49 14.48
C GLU A 39 -12.45 21.77 15.81
N ALA A 40 -12.90 20.52 15.95
CA ALA A 40 -12.59 19.71 17.13
C ALA A 40 -11.08 19.53 17.34
N CYS A 41 -10.32 19.28 16.26
CA CYS A 41 -8.87 19.12 16.34
C CYS A 41 -8.14 20.41 16.72
N GLU A 42 -8.64 21.58 16.32
CA GLU A 42 -8.08 22.86 16.73
C GLU A 42 -8.21 23.09 18.24
N GLU A 43 -9.32 22.63 18.84
CA GLU A 43 -9.56 22.74 20.29
C GLU A 43 -8.64 21.82 21.11
N VAL A 44 -8.49 20.56 20.70
CA VAL A 44 -7.73 19.54 21.47
C VAL A 44 -6.26 19.40 21.03
N GLY A 45 -5.83 20.17 20.02
CA GLY A 45 -4.44 20.17 19.54
C GLY A 45 -4.05 18.98 18.67
N CYS A 46 -4.99 18.38 17.93
CA CYS A 46 -4.67 17.44 16.85
C CYS A 46 -4.59 18.10 15.48
N THR A 47 -4.14 17.33 14.48
CA THR A 47 -4.17 17.73 13.07
C THR A 47 -4.83 16.63 12.27
N VAL A 48 -5.81 17.00 11.44
CA VAL A 48 -6.40 16.08 10.46
C VAL A 48 -5.46 15.93 9.27
N VAL A 49 -4.97 14.71 9.04
CA VAL A 49 -3.98 14.41 7.99
C VAL A 49 -4.65 14.12 6.66
N GLN A 50 -5.71 13.31 6.65
CA GLN A 50 -6.46 12.92 5.45
C GLN A 50 -7.75 12.17 5.79
N SER A 51 -8.69 12.12 4.84
CA SER A 51 -9.73 11.09 4.80
C SER A 51 -9.14 9.74 4.36
N LEU A 52 -9.69 8.65 4.88
CA LEU A 52 -9.33 7.26 4.59
C LEU A 52 -10.42 6.50 3.82
N ASP A 53 -11.62 7.06 3.71
CA ASP A 53 -12.80 6.45 3.07
C ASP A 53 -13.20 7.14 1.75
N GLY A 54 -12.27 7.90 1.16
CA GLY A 54 -12.40 8.46 -0.17
C GLY A 54 -13.45 9.58 -0.21
N HIS A 55 -14.58 9.31 -0.86
CA HIS A 55 -15.65 10.31 -1.02
C HIS A 55 -16.66 10.31 0.12
N ALA A 56 -16.63 9.30 1.01
CA ALA A 56 -17.55 9.23 2.13
C ALA A 56 -17.26 10.30 3.19
N ASN A 57 -15.99 10.68 3.39
CA ASN A 57 -15.59 11.74 4.32
C ASN A 57 -16.12 11.53 5.75
N HIS A 58 -16.06 10.30 6.25
CA HIS A 58 -16.47 9.93 7.60
C HIS A 58 -15.37 9.23 8.40
N VAL A 59 -14.25 8.86 7.77
CA VAL A 59 -13.11 8.21 8.43
C VAL A 59 -11.84 8.99 8.13
N PHE A 60 -11.15 9.43 9.18
CA PHE A 60 -10.02 10.34 9.06
C PHE A 60 -8.81 9.82 9.82
N LEU A 61 -7.62 10.06 9.29
CA LEU A 61 -6.37 9.94 10.03
C LEU A 61 -6.07 11.28 10.69
N ILE A 62 -5.86 11.27 12.00
CA ILE A 62 -5.39 12.42 12.77
C ILE A 62 -4.03 12.12 13.42
N THR A 63 -3.32 13.19 13.79
CA THR A 63 -2.10 13.13 14.57
C THR A 63 -2.14 14.07 15.76
N PHE A 64 -1.62 13.61 16.90
CA PHE A 64 -1.23 14.46 18.01
C PHE A 64 0.29 14.60 18.08
N PRO A 65 0.82 15.73 18.58
CA PRO A 65 2.22 15.84 18.97
C PRO A 65 2.63 14.73 19.95
N SER A 66 3.90 14.33 19.95
CA SER A 66 4.37 13.22 20.80
C SER A 66 4.23 13.51 22.29
N GLU A 67 4.29 14.79 22.65
CA GLU A 67 4.18 15.36 23.98
C GLU A 67 2.75 15.57 24.49
N ALA A 68 1.74 15.31 23.66
CA ALA A 68 0.34 15.45 24.06
C ALA A 68 -0.02 14.46 25.18
N ASP A 69 -0.76 14.94 26.18
CA ASP A 69 -1.35 14.08 27.21
C ASP A 69 -2.63 13.43 26.65
N LEU A 70 -2.49 12.18 26.19
CA LEU A 70 -3.57 11.43 25.55
C LEU A 70 -4.72 11.12 26.51
N ASP A 71 -4.48 11.08 27.82
CA ASP A 71 -5.52 10.81 28.80
C ASP A 71 -6.46 12.02 28.97
N ASP A 72 -5.97 13.24 28.68
CA ASP A 72 -6.77 14.47 28.70
C ASP A 72 -7.47 14.72 27.35
N VAL A 73 -6.74 14.61 26.23
CA VAL A 73 -7.26 15.06 24.92
C VAL A 73 -8.18 14.06 24.23
N LEU A 74 -8.02 12.75 24.45
CA LEU A 74 -8.87 11.75 23.79
C LEU A 74 -10.31 11.76 24.30
N PRO A 75 -10.60 11.87 25.61
CA PRO A 75 -11.96 12.04 26.10
C PRO A 75 -12.62 13.32 25.59
N GLU A 76 -11.87 14.42 25.47
CA GLU A 76 -12.38 15.68 24.92
C GLU A 76 -12.75 15.51 23.44
N LEU A 77 -11.87 14.91 22.63
CA LEU A 77 -12.14 14.60 21.23
C LEU A 77 -13.35 13.67 21.06
N LEU A 78 -13.49 12.65 21.92
CA LEU A 78 -14.65 11.74 21.90
C LEU A 78 -15.97 12.42 22.26
N ASN A 79 -15.93 13.54 22.98
CA ASN A 79 -17.11 14.34 23.30
C ASN A 79 -17.39 15.43 22.24
N ALA A 80 -16.50 15.62 21.27
CA ALA A 80 -16.72 16.54 20.16
C ALA A 80 -17.92 16.09 19.33
N ARG A 81 -18.64 17.07 18.76
CA ARG A 81 -19.81 16.79 17.93
C ARG A 81 -19.39 15.98 16.70
N GLY A 82 -20.13 14.92 16.42
CA GLY A 82 -19.93 14.08 15.24
C GLY A 82 -18.96 12.92 15.44
N VAL A 83 -18.01 13.05 16.38
CA VAL A 83 -17.05 11.98 16.69
C VAL A 83 -17.77 10.80 17.33
N ILE A 84 -17.75 9.65 16.65
CA ILE A 84 -18.37 8.40 17.14
C ILE A 84 -17.35 7.38 17.62
N ASN A 85 -16.10 7.47 17.17
CA ASN A 85 -15.03 6.57 17.60
C ASN A 85 -13.65 7.18 17.32
N VAL A 86 -12.70 6.87 18.21
CA VAL A 86 -11.28 7.20 18.06
C VAL A 86 -10.48 5.93 18.35
N GLU A 87 -9.76 5.40 17.36
CA GLU A 87 -8.95 4.20 17.49
C GLU A 87 -7.48 4.49 17.16
N ARG A 88 -6.56 3.83 17.87
CA ARG A 88 -5.12 4.00 17.58
C ARG A 88 -4.79 3.42 16.21
N ASP A 89 -3.99 4.13 15.43
CA ASP A 89 -3.43 3.62 14.18
C ASP A 89 -2.33 2.60 14.50
N GLN A 90 -2.66 1.32 14.40
CA GLN A 90 -1.78 0.21 14.79
C GLN A 90 -0.92 -0.25 13.63
N ALA A 91 0.37 -0.43 13.88
CA ALA A 91 1.25 -1.09 12.93
C ALA A 91 0.92 -2.59 12.86
N VAL A 92 0.60 -3.07 11.67
CA VAL A 92 0.49 -4.51 11.40
C VAL A 92 1.80 -4.96 10.76
N ALA A 93 2.44 -5.96 11.36
CA ALA A 93 3.59 -6.62 10.77
C ALA A 93 3.12 -7.71 9.80
N LEU A 94 3.85 -7.89 8.71
CA LEU A 94 3.72 -9.11 7.91
C LEU A 94 4.03 -10.31 8.81
N VAL A 95 3.35 -11.43 8.56
CA VAL A 95 3.65 -12.69 9.25
C VAL A 95 5.08 -13.09 8.89
N THR A 96 6.01 -12.78 9.79
CA THR A 96 7.42 -13.17 9.66
C THR A 96 7.58 -14.61 10.12
N GLY A 97 8.34 -15.43 9.38
CA GLY A 97 8.55 -16.84 9.71
C GLY A 97 7.97 -17.87 8.73
N LEU A 98 7.30 -17.46 7.65
CA LEU A 98 7.11 -18.34 6.47
C LEU A 98 8.42 -18.60 5.70
N ASN A 99 9.51 -17.90 6.06
CA ASN A 99 10.89 -18.21 5.67
C ASN A 99 11.47 -19.41 6.46
N GLN A 100 10.63 -20.25 7.07
CA GLN A 100 11.10 -21.50 7.67
C GLN A 100 11.36 -22.51 6.57
N THR A 101 12.63 -22.85 6.45
CA THR A 101 13.26 -23.74 5.48
C THR A 101 12.76 -25.18 5.64
N GLY A 102 11.55 -25.47 5.19
CA GLY A 102 11.33 -26.77 4.56
C GLY A 102 12.32 -26.91 3.39
N PRO A 103 12.68 -28.14 2.96
CA PRO A 103 13.45 -28.30 1.75
C PRO A 103 12.73 -27.55 0.63
N VAL A 104 13.47 -26.67 -0.07
CA VAL A 104 12.95 -25.95 -1.24
C VAL A 104 12.26 -27.00 -2.12
N PRO A 105 10.94 -26.89 -2.37
CA PRO A 105 10.25 -27.84 -3.23
C PRO A 105 11.03 -28.03 -4.51
N ALA A 106 11.31 -29.29 -4.90
CA ALA A 106 12.12 -29.57 -6.09
C ALA A 106 11.60 -28.85 -7.35
N GLY A 107 10.28 -28.60 -7.42
CA GLY A 107 9.66 -27.78 -8.46
C GLY A 107 10.30 -26.39 -8.60
N LEU A 108 10.70 -25.71 -7.53
CA LEU A 108 11.33 -24.38 -7.60
C LEU A 108 12.74 -24.39 -8.23
N SER A 109 13.38 -25.56 -8.33
CA SER A 109 14.65 -25.72 -9.04
C SER A 109 14.51 -26.02 -10.53
N ASP A 110 13.31 -26.41 -10.99
CA ASP A 110 13.06 -26.63 -12.41
C ASP A 110 12.80 -25.30 -13.12
N THR A 111 13.88 -24.75 -13.65
CA THR A 111 13.89 -23.48 -14.38
C THR A 111 13.65 -23.66 -15.89
N ARG A 112 13.33 -24.88 -16.36
CA ARG A 112 13.06 -25.14 -17.77
C ARG A 112 11.93 -24.24 -18.26
N PRO A 113 12.14 -23.46 -19.33
CA PRO A 113 11.09 -22.61 -19.87
C PRO A 113 9.96 -23.45 -20.47
N VAL A 114 8.71 -23.12 -20.13
CA VAL A 114 7.49 -23.70 -20.70
C VAL A 114 6.50 -22.62 -21.10
N PRO A 115 5.70 -22.85 -22.16
CA PRO A 115 4.62 -21.95 -22.51
C PRO A 115 3.49 -22.02 -21.47
N TYR A 116 3.03 -20.86 -21.01
CA TYR A 116 1.89 -20.73 -20.08
C TYR A 116 1.13 -19.43 -20.38
N PHE A 117 -0.13 -19.54 -20.80
CA PHE A 117 -0.99 -18.40 -21.18
C PHE A 117 -0.30 -17.34 -22.07
N GLY A 118 0.44 -17.81 -23.08
CA GLY A 118 1.14 -16.97 -24.05
C GLY A 118 2.44 -16.34 -23.57
N ALA A 119 2.89 -16.63 -22.35
CA ALA A 119 4.20 -16.28 -21.82
C ALA A 119 5.12 -17.52 -21.73
N SER A 120 6.43 -17.29 -21.65
CA SER A 120 7.41 -18.31 -21.30
C SER A 120 7.74 -18.18 -19.81
N VAL A 121 7.42 -19.19 -19.02
CA VAL A 121 7.62 -19.21 -17.56
C VAL A 121 8.42 -20.45 -17.16
N GLN A 122 8.88 -20.53 -15.92
CA GLN A 122 9.58 -21.73 -15.43
C GLN A 122 8.60 -22.88 -15.19
N ASP A 123 8.98 -24.11 -15.51
CA ASP A 123 8.13 -25.29 -15.30
C ASP A 123 7.70 -25.43 -13.83
N GLY A 124 8.60 -25.12 -12.90
CA GLY A 124 8.32 -25.04 -11.47
C GLY A 124 7.18 -24.11 -11.06
N TYR A 125 6.96 -23.03 -11.81
CA TYR A 125 5.86 -22.10 -11.58
C TYR A 125 4.51 -22.72 -11.97
N VAL A 126 4.48 -23.46 -13.08
CA VAL A 126 3.25 -24.10 -13.58
C VAL A 126 2.90 -25.33 -12.73
N ASN A 127 3.91 -26.13 -12.41
CA ASN A 127 3.77 -27.43 -11.77
C ASN A 127 4.03 -27.38 -10.26
N GLN A 128 3.45 -26.39 -9.58
CA GLN A 128 3.54 -26.29 -8.12
C GLN A 128 2.70 -27.38 -7.43
N PRO A 129 3.20 -28.04 -6.36
CA PRO A 129 2.41 -29.02 -5.61
C PRO A 129 1.06 -28.47 -5.13
N ALA A 130 1.01 -27.19 -4.76
CA ALA A 130 -0.22 -26.54 -4.33
C ALA A 130 -1.29 -26.51 -5.44
N SER A 131 -0.91 -26.26 -6.70
CA SER A 131 -1.85 -26.22 -7.82
C SER A 131 -2.44 -27.61 -8.12
N GLN A 132 -1.68 -28.67 -7.85
CA GLN A 132 -2.14 -30.06 -7.94
C GLN A 132 -3.11 -30.41 -6.82
N ILE A 133 -2.81 -30.02 -5.58
CA ILE A 133 -3.66 -30.28 -4.40
C ILE A 133 -5.04 -29.62 -4.57
N VAL A 134 -5.07 -28.36 -5.01
CA VAL A 134 -6.34 -27.64 -5.27
C VAL A 134 -6.90 -27.89 -6.66
N ARG A 135 -6.30 -28.81 -7.43
CA ARG A 135 -6.78 -29.35 -8.71
C ARG A 135 -7.05 -28.27 -9.77
N VAL A 136 -6.17 -27.26 -9.85
CA VAL A 136 -6.34 -26.11 -10.78
C VAL A 136 -6.52 -26.57 -12.22
N LEU A 137 -5.63 -27.42 -12.73
CA LEU A 137 -5.68 -27.88 -14.13
C LEU A 137 -6.97 -28.65 -14.43
N GLU A 138 -7.44 -29.47 -13.48
CA GLU A 138 -8.68 -30.21 -13.67
C GLU A 138 -9.88 -29.28 -13.74
N ALA A 139 -9.96 -28.29 -12.87
CA ALA A 139 -11.02 -27.28 -12.91
C ALA A 139 -10.99 -26.51 -14.24
N GLN A 140 -9.81 -26.07 -14.69
CA GLN A 140 -9.64 -25.36 -15.96
C GLN A 140 -10.09 -26.22 -17.15
N ASN A 141 -9.75 -27.51 -17.17
CA ASN A 141 -10.12 -28.42 -18.25
C ASN A 141 -11.60 -28.83 -18.22
N THR A 142 -12.17 -29.03 -17.03
CA THR A 142 -13.56 -29.49 -16.86
C THR A 142 -14.55 -28.39 -17.17
N PHE A 143 -14.28 -27.17 -16.71
CA PHE A 143 -15.19 -26.04 -16.86
C PHE A 143 -14.82 -25.13 -18.03
N HIS A 144 -13.67 -25.35 -18.67
CA HIS A 144 -13.15 -24.52 -19.76
C HIS A 144 -13.00 -23.04 -19.35
N VAL A 145 -12.48 -22.81 -18.14
CA VAL A 145 -12.27 -21.46 -17.57
C VAL A 145 -10.83 -21.25 -17.14
N ALA A 146 -10.35 -20.00 -17.18
CA ALA A 146 -9.06 -19.59 -16.63
C ALA A 146 -9.19 -18.67 -15.40
N GLY A 147 -10.43 -18.37 -14.99
CA GLY A 147 -10.76 -17.28 -14.08
C GLY A 147 -11.05 -15.99 -14.86
N SER A 148 -11.96 -15.17 -14.33
CA SER A 148 -12.33 -13.86 -14.88
C SER A 148 -12.69 -12.89 -13.74
N GLY A 149 -12.69 -11.60 -14.04
CA GLY A 149 -12.94 -10.54 -13.07
C GLY A 149 -11.66 -9.87 -12.55
N ILE A 150 -11.84 -8.93 -11.62
CA ILE A 150 -10.77 -8.14 -11.02
C ILE A 150 -10.54 -8.64 -9.60
N VAL A 151 -9.29 -8.94 -9.27
CA VAL A 151 -8.85 -9.31 -7.92
C VAL A 151 -7.94 -8.21 -7.39
N ALA A 152 -8.23 -7.69 -6.20
CA ALA A 152 -7.36 -6.76 -5.48
C ALA A 152 -6.46 -7.54 -4.53
N ASP A 153 -5.15 -7.36 -4.67
CA ASP A 153 -4.13 -7.92 -3.78
C ASP A 153 -3.54 -6.80 -2.91
N ILE A 154 -3.67 -6.94 -1.59
CA ILE A 154 -3.20 -5.95 -0.61
C ILE A 154 -1.96 -6.50 0.08
N ASP A 155 -0.81 -6.23 -0.54
CA ASP A 155 0.49 -6.67 -0.04
C ASP A 155 1.53 -5.54 -0.27
N THR A 156 2.79 -5.92 -0.33
CA THR A 156 3.97 -5.09 -0.53
C THR A 156 4.16 -4.61 -1.97
N GLY A 157 3.35 -5.10 -2.89
CA GLY A 157 3.41 -4.81 -4.33
C GLY A 157 3.78 -6.06 -5.14
N VAL A 158 4.02 -5.86 -6.44
CA VAL A 158 4.32 -6.92 -7.41
C VAL A 158 5.46 -6.49 -8.32
N ASP A 159 6.28 -7.42 -8.81
CA ASP A 159 7.20 -7.15 -9.91
C ASP A 159 6.39 -7.02 -11.23
N PRO A 160 6.26 -5.81 -11.80
CA PRO A 160 5.47 -5.61 -12.99
C PRO A 160 6.07 -6.27 -14.24
N ASN A 161 7.34 -6.67 -14.20
CA ASN A 161 8.02 -7.31 -15.34
C ASN A 161 8.06 -8.84 -15.22
N HIS A 162 7.41 -9.42 -14.19
CA HIS A 162 7.41 -10.87 -14.03
C HIS A 162 6.70 -11.54 -15.22
N PRO A 163 7.34 -12.48 -15.95
CA PRO A 163 6.79 -13.03 -17.20
C PRO A 163 5.39 -13.64 -17.08
N ALA A 164 5.08 -14.24 -15.92
CA ALA A 164 3.78 -14.83 -15.65
C ALA A 164 2.68 -13.81 -15.29
N LEU A 165 3.05 -12.62 -14.81
CA LEU A 165 2.10 -11.65 -14.22
C LEU A 165 1.90 -10.42 -15.13
N GLN A 166 2.93 -9.98 -15.84
CA GLN A 166 2.93 -8.71 -16.59
C GLN A 166 1.72 -8.52 -17.53
N ARG A 167 1.10 -9.60 -18.03
CA ARG A 167 -0.05 -9.54 -18.95
C ARG A 167 -1.41 -9.52 -18.27
N VAL A 168 -1.47 -9.77 -16.97
CA VAL A 168 -2.70 -9.81 -16.17
C VAL A 168 -2.76 -8.71 -15.11
N LEU A 169 -1.65 -7.96 -14.93
CA LEU A 169 -1.61 -6.84 -14.00
C LEU A 169 -2.38 -5.63 -14.55
N LEU A 170 -3.27 -5.11 -13.71
CA LEU A 170 -4.00 -3.86 -13.92
C LEU A 170 -3.37 -2.73 -13.09
N PRO A 171 -3.69 -1.45 -13.38
CA PRO A 171 -3.14 -0.34 -12.62
C PRO A 171 -3.60 -0.43 -11.16
N GLY A 172 -2.66 -0.34 -10.23
CA GLY A 172 -2.92 -0.42 -8.79
C GLY A 172 -2.83 0.92 -8.08
N TRP A 173 -2.82 0.88 -6.74
CA TRP A 173 -2.64 2.06 -5.89
C TRP A 173 -1.57 1.82 -4.82
N HIS A 174 -0.71 2.81 -4.60
CA HIS A 174 0.32 2.77 -3.57
C HIS A 174 -0.16 3.55 -2.33
N PHE A 175 -0.86 2.88 -1.40
CA PHE A 175 -1.53 3.54 -0.27
C PHE A 175 -0.59 4.32 0.67
N THR A 176 0.67 3.89 0.84
CA THR A 176 1.62 4.61 1.71
C THR A 176 2.22 5.88 1.08
N ARG A 177 2.22 6.00 -0.25
CA ARG A 177 2.73 7.17 -0.98
C ARG A 177 1.64 7.93 -1.74
N LYS A 178 0.40 7.45 -1.69
CA LYS A 178 -0.82 8.06 -2.24
C LYS A 178 -0.74 8.39 -3.73
N PHE A 179 -0.32 7.43 -4.54
CA PHE A 179 -0.35 7.59 -5.99
C PHE A 179 -0.80 6.32 -6.70
N ARG A 180 -1.35 6.49 -7.91
CA ARG A 180 -1.72 5.40 -8.80
C ARG A 180 -0.47 4.78 -9.43
N LEU A 181 -0.35 3.46 -9.36
CA LEU A 181 0.70 2.71 -10.05
C LEU A 181 0.31 2.54 -11.52
N PRO A 182 1.17 2.91 -12.49
CA PRO A 182 0.88 2.74 -13.91
C PRO A 182 0.94 1.27 -14.35
N CYS A 183 0.15 0.88 -15.36
CA CYS A 183 0.43 -0.32 -16.16
C CYS A 183 1.47 0.01 -17.21
N ARG A 184 2.49 -0.83 -17.35
CA ARG A 184 3.72 -0.49 -18.06
C ARG A 184 3.73 -0.88 -19.55
N ASP A 185 2.69 -0.50 -20.29
CA ASP A 185 2.69 -0.52 -21.77
C ASP A 185 2.51 0.87 -22.42
N CYS A 186 2.61 1.97 -21.66
CA CYS A 186 2.46 3.31 -22.23
C CYS A 186 3.79 4.03 -22.56
N GLU A 187 4.95 3.54 -22.13
CA GLU A 187 6.19 4.33 -22.19
C GLU A 187 6.99 4.12 -23.50
N SER A 188 6.66 3.14 -24.34
CA SER A 188 7.36 2.88 -25.62
C SER A 188 6.64 3.38 -26.88
N ILE A 189 5.40 3.89 -26.77
CA ILE A 189 4.60 4.38 -27.93
C ILE A 189 4.54 5.93 -28.00
N TYR A 190 5.13 6.66 -27.05
CA TYR A 190 5.19 8.13 -27.09
C TYR A 190 6.30 8.68 -28.01
N ARG A 191 6.38 8.17 -29.26
CA ARG A 191 6.96 8.91 -30.39
C ARG A 191 5.85 9.30 -31.37
N GLY A 192 5.00 10.24 -30.97
CA GLY A 192 4.34 11.17 -31.90
C GLY A 192 2.90 10.87 -32.39
N GLY A 193 1.90 10.78 -31.51
CA GLY A 193 0.49 10.76 -31.91
C GLY A 193 -0.45 11.45 -30.89
N PRO A 194 -1.63 11.96 -31.31
CA PRO A 194 -2.51 12.72 -30.43
C PRO A 194 -3.42 11.79 -29.60
N GLY A 195 -3.39 11.98 -28.29
CA GLY A 195 -4.41 11.45 -27.35
C GLY A 195 -3.97 10.23 -26.53
N PRO A 196 -4.44 10.11 -25.28
CA PRO A 196 -4.19 8.95 -24.43
C PRO A 196 -4.96 7.75 -24.97
N VAL A 197 -4.25 6.82 -25.61
CA VAL A 197 -4.74 5.47 -25.87
C VAL A 197 -4.88 4.72 -24.55
N ASP A 198 -6.06 4.14 -24.31
CA ASP A 198 -6.36 3.36 -23.12
C ASP A 198 -5.71 1.97 -23.24
N CYS A 199 -4.39 1.91 -22.97
CA CYS A 199 -3.58 0.69 -23.03
C CYS A 199 -3.93 -0.35 -21.94
N CYS A 200 -4.95 -0.06 -21.11
CA CYS A 200 -5.34 -0.87 -19.95
C CYS A 200 -6.53 -1.81 -20.23
N ARG A 201 -6.94 -1.98 -21.49
CA ARG A 201 -8.05 -2.88 -21.81
C ARG A 201 -7.64 -4.34 -21.61
N PRO A 202 -8.35 -5.13 -20.78
CA PRO A 202 -8.01 -6.53 -20.58
C PRO A 202 -8.11 -7.29 -21.91
N ARG A 203 -7.09 -8.09 -22.25
CA ARG A 203 -7.03 -8.86 -23.51
C ARG A 203 -8.05 -10.01 -23.59
N TRP A 204 -8.87 -10.21 -22.56
CA TRP A 204 -9.97 -11.18 -22.60
C TRP A 204 -11.27 -10.62 -23.20
N GLU A 205 -11.29 -9.37 -23.67
CA GLU A 205 -12.41 -8.77 -24.42
C GLU A 205 -12.32 -8.99 -25.96
N SER A 206 -11.57 -9.99 -26.44
CA SER A 206 -11.49 -10.36 -27.87
C SER A 206 -11.73 -11.84 -28.12
#